data_AF-A0A6P0DUA9-F1
#
_entry.id   AF-A0A6P0DUA9-F1
#
_cell.length_a   1.000
_cell.length_b   1.000
_cell.length_c   1.000
_cell.angle_alpha   90.00
_cell.angle_beta   90.00
_cell.angle_gamma   90.00
#
_symmetry.space_group_name_H-M   'P 1'
#
loop_
_entity.id
_entity.type
_entity.pdbx_description
1 polymer ?
#
loop_
_entity_poly.entity_id
_entity_poly.type
_entity_poly.pdbx_seq_one_letter_code
_entity_poly.pdbx_strand_id
1 'polypeptide(L)' 'MVVAIRAGQADIDWLVRADASAGAAWVSRCVALGEYLVAKEADEIVGFLRFSRFWG' A
#
# COMPACT_ATOMS: atom_id res chain seq x y z
N MET A 1 -9.66 14.22 -9.00
CA MET A 1 -8.43 13.86 -9.75
C MET A 1 -7.68 12.86 -8.90
N VAL A 2 -7.43 11.68 -9.45
CA VAL A 2 -6.72 10.61 -8.74
C VAL A 2 -5.24 10.68 -9.05
N VAL A 3 -4.39 10.62 -8.02
CA VAL A 3 -2.93 10.51 -8.16
C VAL A 3 -2.43 9.21 -7.54
N ALA A 4 -1.53 8.52 -8.23
CA ALA A 4 -0.87 7.32 -7.71
C ALA A 4 0.51 7.70 -7.17
N ILE A 5 0.75 7.42 -5.89
CA ILE A 5 2.02 7.67 -5.22
C ILE A 5 2.51 6.40 -4.51
N ARG A 6 3.82 6.30 -4.24
CA ARG A 6 4.33 5.22 -3.38
C ARG A 6 3.74 5.37 -1.99
N ALA A 7 3.28 4.26 -1.43
CA ALA A 7 2.83 4.22 -0.05
C ALA A 7 4.01 4.50 0.90
N GLY A 8 3.72 5.20 1.99
CA GLY A 8 4.65 5.46 3.09
C GLY A 8 4.18 4.85 4.40
N GLN A 9 4.95 5.10 5.46
CA GLN A 9 4.68 4.58 6.81
C GLN A 9 3.26 4.93 7.31
N ALA A 10 2.76 6.12 6.97
CA ALA A 10 1.43 6.58 7.38
C ALA A 10 0.28 5.80 6.75
N ASP A 11 0.52 5.12 5.62
CA ASP A 11 -0.52 4.40 4.87
C ASP A 11 -0.67 2.93 5.33
N ILE A 12 0.22 2.44 6.22
CA ILE A 12 0.27 1.02 6.62
C ILE A 12 -1.05 0.57 7.25
N ASP A 13 -1.59 1.30 8.22
CA ASP A 13 -2.82 0.88 8.90
C ASP A 13 -4.01 0.76 7.94
N TRP A 14 -4.07 1.64 6.93
CA TRP A 14 -5.07 1.56 5.88
C TRP A 14 -4.84 0.33 4.99
N LEU A 15 -3.60 0.11 4.56
CA LEU A 15 -3.21 -1.03 3.72
C LEU A 15 -3.41 -2.38 4.41
N VAL A 16 -3.18 -2.48 5.72
CA VAL A 16 -3.44 -3.71 6.49
C VAL A 16 -4.92 -4.07 6.48
N ARG A 17 -5.81 -3.06 6.54
CA ARG A 17 -7.25 -3.30 6.44
C ARG A 17 -7.68 -3.62 5.01
N ALA A 18 -7.13 -2.91 4.02
CA ALA A 18 -7.52 -3.06 2.62
C ALA A 18 -6.95 -4.33 1.95
N ASP A 19 -5.71 -4.70 2.26
CA ASP A 19 -5.02 -5.91 1.80
C ASP A 19 -4.97 -6.96 2.93
N ALA A 20 -6.13 -7.23 3.53
CA ALA A 20 -6.26 -8.09 4.71
C ALA A 20 -5.66 -9.49 4.52
N SER A 21 -5.58 -9.98 3.28
CA SER A 21 -4.98 -11.27 2.93
C SER A 21 -3.45 -11.33 3.11
N ALA A 22 -2.77 -10.18 3.08
CA ALA A 22 -1.31 -10.09 3.20
C ALA A 22 -0.83 -10.19 4.65
N GLY A 23 -1.62 -9.66 5.59
CA GLY A 23 -1.24 -9.48 6.98
C GLY A 23 -0.23 -8.33 7.21
N ALA A 24 -0.16 -7.85 8.45
CA ALA A 24 0.55 -6.62 8.80
C ALA A 24 2.08 -6.67 8.57
N ALA A 25 2.71 -7.82 8.81
CA ALA A 25 4.15 -7.98 8.62
C ALA A 25 4.52 -7.86 7.13
N TRP A 26 3.72 -8.45 6.24
CA TRP A 26 3.95 -8.39 4.80
C TRP A 26 3.69 -6.99 4.25
N VAL A 27 2.60 -6.35 4.68
CA VAL A 27 2.30 -4.96 4.30
C VAL A 27 3.45 -4.03 4.67
N SER A 28 3.92 -4.10 5.92
CA SER A 28 5.02 -3.25 6.41
C SER A 28 6.30 -3.45 5.61
N ARG A 29 6.63 -4.71 5.30
CA ARG A 29 7.77 -5.07 4.47
C ARG A 29 7.66 -4.45 3.07
N CYS A 30 6.55 -4.65 2.38
CA CYS A 30 6.34 -4.15 1.03
C CYS A 30 6.32 -2.62 0.98
N VAL A 31 5.74 -1.95 1.99
CA VAL A 31 5.83 -0.48 2.11
C VAL A 31 7.29 -0.03 2.25
N ALA A 32 8.09 -0.69 3.08
CA ALA A 32 9.52 -0.38 3.23
C ALA A 32 10.32 -0.59 1.93
N LEU A 33 9.89 -1.50 1.05
CA LEU A 33 10.48 -1.70 -0.28
C LEU A 33 9.88 -0.82 -1.39
N GLY A 34 8.86 -0.01 -1.08
CA GLY A 34 8.14 0.80 -2.07
C GLY A 34 7.33 -0.04 -3.07
N GLU A 35 6.83 -1.19 -2.63
CA GLU A 35 6.09 -2.20 -3.40
C GLU A 35 4.56 -1.99 -3.38
N TYR A 36 4.09 -0.94 -2.70
CA TYR A 36 2.72 -0.45 -2.80
C TYR A 36 2.67 0.91 -3.48
N LEU A 37 1.70 1.05 -4.38
CA LEU A 37 1.20 2.35 -4.82
C LEU A 37 -0.18 2.56 -4.19
N VAL A 38 -0.44 3.74 -3.65
CA VAL A 38 -1.76 4.18 -3.20
C VAL A 38 -2.32 5.22 -4.16
N ALA A 39 -3.59 5.05 -4.52
CA ALA A 39 -4.35 6.03 -5.27
C ALA A 39 -5.00 6.99 -4.28
N LYS A 40 -4.74 8.30 -4.42
CA LYS A 40 -5.32 9.36 -3.59
C LYS A 40 -6.24 10.26 -4.39
N GLU A 41 -7.38 10.61 -3.81
CA GLU A 41 -8.28 11.66 -4.28
C GLU A 41 -8.66 12.57 -3.11
N ALA A 42 -8.42 13.88 -3.24
CA ALA A 42 -8.66 14.84 -2.15
C ALA A 42 -8.02 14.44 -0.80
N ASP A 43 -6.80 13.88 -0.85
CA ASP A 43 -6.01 13.35 0.27
C ASP A 43 -6.52 12.03 0.90
N GLU A 44 -7.65 11.51 0.44
CA GLU A 44 -8.18 10.21 0.84
C GLU A 44 -7.61 9.08 -0.01
N ILE A 45 -7.27 7.95 0.61
CA ILE A 45 -6.87 6.74 -0.12
C ILE A 45 -8.12 6.04 -0.67
N VAL A 46 -8.20 5.94 -1.99
CA VAL A 46 -9.34 5.33 -2.71
C VAL A 46 -9.02 3.96 -3.30
N GLY A 47 -7.75 3.54 -3.26
CA GLY A 47 -7.32 2.24 -3.75
C GLY A 47 -5.82 2.02 -3.62
N PHE A 48 -5.39 0.80 -3.93
CA PHE A 48 -3.97 0.44 -3.95
C PHE A 48 -3.64 -0.54 -5.07
N LEU A 49 -2.37 -0.59 -5.42
CA LEU A 49 -1.78 -1.65 -6.22
C LEU A 49 -0.55 -2.17 -5.48
N ARG A 50 -0.59 -3.46 -5.12
CA ARG A 50 0.58 -4.18 -4.62
C ARG A 50 1.26 -4.88 -5.77
N PHE A 51 2.57 -4.71 -5.86
CA PHE A 51 3.44 -5.58 -6.66
C PHE A 51 4.52 -6.15 -5.75
N SER A 52 5.26 -7.14 -6.19
CA SER A 52 6.42 -7.62 -5.45
C SER A 52 7.51 -8.01 -6.43
N ARG A 53 8.76 -7.78 -6.05
CA ARG A 53 9.91 -8.33 -6.77
C ARG A 53 10.18 -9.79 -6.39
N PHE A 54 9.55 -10.27 -5.31
CA PHE A 54 9.74 -11.59 -4.74
C PHE A 54 8.39 -12.28 -4.54
N TRP A 55 8.19 -13.47 -5.13
CA TRP A 55 6.93 -14.22 -5.10
C TRP A 55 7.06 -15.53 -4.30
N GLY A 56 7.88 -15.51 -3.25
CA GLY A 56 8.16 -16.68 -2.39
C GLY A 56 7.15 -16.81 -1.27
#